data_AF-A0A2H6EFJ7-F1
#
_entry.id   AF-A0A2H6EFJ7-F1
#
_cell.length_a   1.000
_cell.length_b   1.000
_cell.length_c   1.000
_cell.angle_alpha   90.00
_cell.angle_beta   90.00
_cell.angle_gamma   90.00
#
_symmetry.space_group_name_H-M   'P 1'
#
loop_
_entity.id
_entity.type
_entity.pdbx_description
1 polymer ?
#
loop_
_entity_poly.entity_id
_entity_poly.type
_entity_poly.pdbx_seq_one_letter_code
_entity_poly.pdbx_strand_id
1 'polypeptide(L)'
;MKITLKILFVILLSAASVFPQQKKNTKHSMLNIDCKTCHACQYPTTDDPCLKSCPRLKMVTVYRSPDEAPAITVLNELENKYEPVVFPHRLHAQMSEISGGCITCHHYNTLGPVLPCKRCHSTERKREDVSKPDLMGAYHQQCLTCHRQWSHKTECVSCHKPKVKGKKLNIEQKILSYKQKKHPQIKEPTRIIFETEYKKGKIVTFYHNEHTKLFGLKCVNCHKEENCLRCHDVKNASNQNPAYYDTPVKIHLPKDQHHKICMKCHRENNCSFCHKNKVSETFDHGLRTGWKLNRFHKDLSCKQCHKHGNRFVKRPTACNSCHPDWKPGTFDHKITGLILDDNHSDIDCEDCHIDRDFSKKPTCNNCHDDKSFPKDKPGKED
;
A
#
# COMPACT_ATOMS: atom_id res chain seq x y z
N MET A 1 -10.11 46.65 69.01
CA MET A 1 -8.72 47.16 68.93
C MET A 1 -7.86 46.12 68.22
N LYS A 2 -7.08 46.54 67.22
CA LYS A 2 -6.17 45.72 66.40
C LYS A 2 -5.13 45.00 67.29
N ILE A 3 -4.58 43.86 66.85
CA ILE A 3 -3.15 43.71 66.50
C ILE A 3 -2.92 42.33 65.83
N THR A 4 -2.10 42.42 64.80
CA THR A 4 -1.50 41.47 63.86
C THR A 4 -0.61 40.36 64.45
N LEU A 5 -0.51 39.20 63.78
CA LEU A 5 0.80 38.64 63.37
C LEU A 5 0.69 37.57 62.25
N LYS A 6 1.44 37.78 61.16
CA LYS A 6 1.74 36.81 60.10
C LYS A 6 2.85 35.84 60.57
N ILE A 7 2.87 34.61 60.03
CA ILE A 7 4.04 33.77 59.58
C ILE A 7 3.42 32.42 59.16
N LEU A 8 3.19 32.12 57.88
CA LEU A 8 4.10 31.57 56.85
C LEU A 8 4.65 30.15 57.20
N PHE A 9 4.08 29.08 56.61
CA PHE A 9 4.85 28.06 55.88
C PHE A 9 3.97 27.12 55.04
N VAL A 10 4.55 26.75 53.90
CA VAL A 10 4.04 26.00 52.74
C VAL A 10 3.85 24.52 53.06
N ILE A 11 2.88 23.85 52.42
CA ILE A 11 3.04 22.55 51.71
C ILE A 11 1.76 22.21 50.92
N LEU A 12 1.99 21.82 49.66
CA LEU A 12 1.06 21.30 48.66
C LEU A 12 -0.01 20.34 49.22
N LEU A 13 -1.24 20.44 48.71
CA LEU A 13 -1.89 19.28 48.08
C LEU A 13 -2.97 19.76 47.10
N SER A 14 -2.72 19.51 45.82
CA SER A 14 -3.60 19.74 44.69
C SER A 14 -4.96 19.07 44.88
N ALA A 15 -6.01 19.89 44.90
CA ALA A 15 -7.39 19.44 44.85
C ALA A 15 -7.71 18.80 43.49
N ALA A 16 -8.15 17.55 43.57
CA ALA A 16 -9.07 16.84 42.70
C ALA A 16 -9.36 17.40 41.30
N SER A 17 -8.98 16.61 40.30
CA SER A 17 -9.79 16.37 39.10
C SER A 17 -9.47 14.98 38.55
N VAL A 18 -9.60 13.95 39.40
CA VAL A 18 -9.69 12.57 38.92
C VAL A 18 -11.14 12.38 38.47
N PHE A 19 -11.35 12.30 37.16
CA PHE A 19 -12.59 11.79 36.59
C PHE A 19 -12.86 10.42 37.21
N PRO A 20 -13.99 10.20 37.93
CA PRO A 20 -14.39 8.85 38.24
C PRO A 20 -14.83 8.22 36.92
N GLN A 21 -14.01 7.32 36.37
CA GLN A 21 -14.54 6.28 35.49
C GLN A 21 -15.72 5.65 36.24
N GLN A 22 -16.91 5.72 35.65
CA GLN A 22 -18.04 4.91 36.08
C GLN A 22 -17.59 3.45 36.04
N LYS A 23 -17.16 2.91 37.19
CA LYS A 23 -17.11 1.47 37.43
C LYS A 23 -18.56 0.99 37.35
N LYS A 24 -19.02 0.63 36.14
CA LYS A 24 -20.15 -0.27 35.98
C LYS A 24 -19.72 -1.60 36.58
N ASN A 25 -20.00 -1.78 37.87
CA ASN A 25 -20.01 -3.07 38.55
C ASN A 25 -21.09 -3.93 37.89
N THR A 26 -20.76 -4.51 36.74
CA THR A 26 -21.52 -5.63 36.19
C THR A 26 -20.98 -6.87 36.88
N LYS A 27 -21.54 -7.19 38.06
CA LYS A 27 -21.33 -8.51 38.65
C LYS A 27 -21.76 -9.52 37.58
N HIS A 28 -20.88 -10.46 37.22
CA HIS A 28 -21.14 -11.51 36.22
C HIS A 28 -22.46 -12.25 36.48
N SER A 29 -22.92 -12.27 37.74
CA SER A 29 -24.21 -12.81 38.18
C SER A 29 -25.46 -12.20 37.52
N MET A 30 -25.35 -11.03 36.87
CA MET A 30 -26.48 -10.39 36.17
C MET A 30 -26.52 -10.67 34.66
N LEU A 31 -25.55 -11.43 34.14
CA LEU A 31 -25.49 -11.83 32.73
C LEU A 31 -25.82 -13.32 32.66
N ASN A 32 -26.82 -13.69 31.85
CA ASN A 32 -27.18 -15.09 31.61
C ASN A 32 -26.16 -15.76 30.66
N ILE A 33 -24.92 -15.91 31.13
CA ILE A 33 -23.78 -16.41 30.36
C ILE A 33 -23.07 -17.47 31.21
N ASP A 34 -22.87 -18.66 30.65
CA ASP A 34 -22.11 -19.73 31.31
C ASP A 34 -20.62 -19.33 31.41
N CYS A 35 -20.01 -19.52 32.59
CA CYS A 35 -18.60 -19.26 32.84
C CYS A 35 -17.69 -19.98 31.84
N LYS A 36 -18.06 -21.19 31.39
CA LYS A 36 -17.32 -21.95 30.36
C LYS A 36 -17.26 -21.26 29.00
N THR A 37 -18.10 -20.25 28.76
CA THR A 37 -18.10 -19.45 27.53
C THR A 37 -16.81 -18.65 27.40
N CYS A 38 -16.30 -18.11 28.51
CA CYS A 38 -15.15 -17.21 28.52
C CYS A 38 -13.91 -17.82 29.18
N HIS A 39 -14.07 -18.80 30.07
CA HIS A 39 -12.97 -19.38 30.85
C HIS A 39 -12.63 -20.80 30.37
N ALA A 40 -11.34 -21.09 30.24
CA ALA A 40 -10.81 -22.39 29.85
C ALA A 40 -10.70 -23.34 31.05
N CYS A 41 -10.58 -22.77 32.25
CA CYS A 41 -10.59 -23.50 33.51
C CYS A 41 -11.95 -23.42 34.20
N GLN A 42 -12.22 -24.37 35.08
CA GLN A 42 -13.47 -24.47 35.83
C GLN A 42 -13.55 -23.46 36.99
N TYR A 43 -12.39 -22.95 37.46
CA TYR A 43 -12.28 -22.06 38.62
C TYR A 43 -11.27 -20.92 38.35
N PRO A 44 -11.66 -19.85 37.62
CA PRO A 44 -10.78 -18.70 37.36
C PRO A 44 -10.49 -17.91 38.65
N THR A 45 -9.27 -17.40 38.79
CA THR A 45 -8.89 -16.48 39.87
C THR A 45 -8.69 -15.06 39.32
N THR A 46 -8.58 -14.07 40.20
CA THR A 46 -8.28 -12.69 39.79
C THR A 46 -6.91 -12.56 39.13
N ASP A 47 -5.95 -13.36 39.57
CA ASP A 47 -4.56 -13.31 39.11
C ASP A 47 -4.32 -14.19 37.88
N ASP A 48 -5.08 -15.29 37.75
CA ASP A 48 -5.15 -16.11 36.54
C ASP A 48 -6.62 -16.38 36.16
N PRO A 49 -7.22 -15.49 35.37
CA PRO A 49 -8.60 -15.64 34.96
C PRO A 49 -8.77 -16.70 33.88
N CYS A 50 -7.71 -17.39 33.42
CA CYS A 50 -7.77 -18.51 32.48
C CYS A 50 -8.69 -18.27 31.26
N LEU A 51 -8.74 -17.04 30.75
CA LEU A 51 -9.67 -16.66 29.70
C LEU A 51 -9.35 -17.41 28.41
N LYS A 52 -10.35 -18.07 27.82
CA LYS A 52 -10.28 -18.58 26.45
C LYS A 52 -9.92 -17.43 25.55
N SER A 53 -8.89 -17.62 24.73
CA SER A 53 -8.51 -16.66 23.71
C SER A 53 -9.73 -16.35 22.83
N CYS A 54 -10.22 -15.10 22.87
CA CYS A 54 -11.37 -14.69 22.07
C CYS A 54 -11.01 -14.86 20.58
N PRO A 55 -11.77 -15.65 19.79
CA PRO A 55 -11.47 -15.88 18.38
C PRO A 55 -11.50 -14.59 17.55
N ARG A 56 -12.09 -13.50 18.07
CA ARG A 56 -12.03 -12.16 17.46
C ARG A 56 -10.59 -11.63 17.30
N LEU A 57 -9.63 -12.06 18.12
CA LEU A 57 -8.22 -11.65 17.99
C LEU A 57 -7.45 -12.46 16.92
N LYS A 58 -7.95 -13.64 16.55
CA LYS A 58 -7.48 -14.43 15.41
C LYS A 58 -8.48 -14.41 14.26
N MET A 59 -9.09 -13.25 13.99
CA MET A 59 -9.59 -12.98 12.65
C MET A 59 -8.36 -12.92 11.75
N VAL A 60 -7.94 -14.07 11.22
CA VAL A 60 -6.95 -14.12 10.17
C VAL A 60 -7.58 -13.38 9.01
N THR A 61 -7.18 -12.12 8.84
CA THR A 61 -7.50 -11.35 7.66
C THR A 61 -6.75 -12.01 6.52
N VAL A 62 -7.37 -12.99 5.88
CA VAL A 62 -6.87 -13.48 4.60
C VAL A 62 -7.01 -12.28 3.65
N TYR A 63 -5.89 -11.62 3.39
CA TYR A 63 -5.84 -10.48 2.48
C TYR A 63 -5.99 -11.05 1.06
N ARG A 64 -7.21 -10.99 0.54
CA ARG A 64 -7.56 -11.41 -0.82
C ARG A 64 -7.33 -10.24 -1.77
N SER A 65 -6.83 -10.53 -2.97
CA SER A 65 -6.71 -9.50 -4.00
C SER A 65 -8.12 -8.99 -4.40
N PRO A 66 -8.32 -7.69 -4.65
CA PRO A 66 -9.56 -7.18 -5.24
C PRO A 66 -9.95 -7.87 -6.55
N ASP A 67 -8.98 -8.43 -7.28
CA ASP A 67 -9.22 -9.15 -8.54
C ASP A 67 -9.86 -10.54 -8.34
N GLU A 68 -9.75 -11.12 -7.14
CA GLU A 68 -10.47 -12.35 -6.77
C GLU A 68 -11.95 -12.08 -6.43
N ALA A 69 -12.31 -10.81 -6.24
CA ALA A 69 -13.66 -10.44 -5.83
C ALA A 69 -14.64 -10.44 -7.02
N PRO A 70 -15.95 -10.64 -6.76
CA PRO A 70 -16.96 -10.49 -7.80
C PRO A 70 -16.85 -9.13 -8.49
N ALA A 71 -16.91 -9.13 -9.82
CA ALA A 71 -16.89 -7.89 -10.59
C ALA A 71 -18.10 -7.01 -10.25
N ILE A 72 -19.27 -7.64 -10.13
CA ILE A 72 -20.58 -7.02 -9.94
C ILE A 72 -21.35 -7.82 -8.90
N THR A 73 -22.08 -7.12 -8.03
CA THR A 73 -23.08 -7.69 -7.12
C THR A 73 -24.40 -6.98 -7.38
N VAL A 74 -25.50 -7.71 -7.46
CA VAL A 74 -26.84 -7.12 -7.63
C VAL A 74 -27.56 -7.13 -6.28
N LEU A 75 -28.04 -5.97 -5.85
CA LEU A 75 -28.86 -5.80 -4.64
C LEU A 75 -30.31 -5.59 -5.09
N ASN A 76 -31.20 -6.51 -4.75
CA ASN A 76 -32.58 -6.57 -5.25
C ASN A 76 -33.64 -6.61 -4.13
N GLU A 77 -33.22 -6.41 -2.89
CA GLU A 77 -34.07 -6.47 -1.69
C GLU A 77 -35.20 -5.42 -1.69
N LEU A 78 -35.06 -4.35 -2.51
CA LEU A 78 -36.06 -3.31 -2.70
C LEU A 78 -36.69 -3.31 -4.10
N GLU A 79 -36.56 -4.41 -4.84
CA GLU A 79 -37.01 -4.51 -6.23
C GLU A 79 -38.52 -4.25 -6.41
N ASN A 80 -39.33 -4.44 -5.37
CA ASN A 80 -40.76 -4.14 -5.40
C ASN A 80 -41.07 -2.64 -5.59
N LYS A 81 -40.14 -1.75 -5.23
CA LYS A 81 -40.33 -0.29 -5.30
C LYS A 81 -39.32 0.40 -6.21
N TYR A 82 -38.10 -0.12 -6.28
CA TYR A 82 -37.00 0.48 -7.03
C TYR A 82 -36.40 -0.53 -8.01
N GLU A 83 -35.67 -0.05 -9.01
CA GLU A 83 -34.80 -0.88 -9.82
C GLU A 83 -33.71 -1.52 -8.92
N PRO A 84 -33.29 -2.77 -9.19
CA PRO A 84 -32.14 -3.38 -8.51
C PRO A 84 -30.88 -2.53 -8.65
N VAL A 85 -30.07 -2.49 -7.59
CA VAL A 85 -28.80 -1.77 -7.58
C VAL A 85 -27.72 -2.68 -8.15
N VAL A 86 -27.15 -2.31 -9.29
CA VAL A 86 -26.00 -3.00 -9.89
C VAL A 86 -24.73 -2.41 -9.28
N PHE A 87 -24.20 -3.07 -8.25
CA PHE A 87 -23.05 -2.59 -7.49
C PHE A 87 -21.73 -3.08 -8.11
N PRO A 88 -20.85 -2.17 -8.59
CA PRO A 88 -19.54 -2.54 -9.13
C PRO A 88 -18.57 -2.89 -7.99
N HIS A 89 -18.70 -4.11 -7.47
CA HIS A 89 -17.98 -4.57 -6.29
C HIS A 89 -16.46 -4.52 -6.46
N ARG A 90 -15.91 -5.06 -7.57
CA ARG A 90 -14.46 -5.02 -7.81
C ARG A 90 -13.92 -3.60 -7.89
N LEU A 91 -14.66 -2.66 -8.50
CA LEU A 91 -14.23 -1.26 -8.55
C LEU A 91 -14.09 -0.67 -7.15
N HIS A 92 -15.08 -0.90 -6.28
CA HIS A 92 -15.02 -0.46 -4.89
C HIS A 92 -13.91 -1.17 -4.10
N ALA A 93 -13.70 -2.46 -4.34
CA ALA A 93 -12.61 -3.23 -3.72
C ALA A 93 -11.24 -2.64 -4.09
N GLN A 94 -11.01 -2.33 -5.38
CA GLN A 94 -9.79 -1.66 -5.86
C GLN A 94 -9.63 -0.27 -5.23
N MET A 95 -10.70 0.54 -5.19
CA MET A 95 -10.68 1.85 -4.55
C MET A 95 -10.37 1.76 -3.05
N SER A 96 -10.88 0.73 -2.38
CA SER A 96 -10.71 0.56 -0.93
C SER A 96 -9.29 0.18 -0.52
N GLU A 97 -8.43 -0.32 -1.42
CA GLU A 97 -7.07 -0.77 -1.09
C GLU A 97 -6.26 0.30 -0.36
N ILE A 98 -6.47 1.58 -0.70
CA ILE A 98 -5.79 2.70 -0.04
C ILE A 98 -6.28 2.97 1.38
N SER A 99 -7.53 2.61 1.71
CA SER A 99 -8.18 2.90 3.01
C SER A 99 -8.47 1.65 3.85
N GLY A 100 -7.74 0.55 3.60
CA GLY A 100 -7.86 -0.69 4.38
C GLY A 100 -8.33 -1.91 3.60
N GLY A 101 -8.68 -1.77 2.32
CA GLY A 101 -9.07 -2.86 1.43
C GLY A 101 -10.39 -3.50 1.85
N CYS A 102 -10.46 -4.83 1.80
CA CYS A 102 -11.69 -5.58 2.06
C CYS A 102 -12.30 -5.28 3.45
N ILE A 103 -11.45 -5.05 4.46
CA ILE A 103 -11.91 -4.83 5.84
C ILE A 103 -12.60 -3.47 6.04
N THR A 104 -12.47 -2.55 5.08
CA THR A 104 -13.19 -1.27 5.09
C THR A 104 -14.71 -1.49 4.99
N CYS A 105 -15.15 -2.57 4.34
CA CYS A 105 -16.56 -2.94 4.20
C CYS A 105 -16.90 -4.24 4.95
N HIS A 106 -16.02 -5.24 4.87
CA HIS A 106 -16.22 -6.55 5.49
C HIS A 106 -15.61 -6.61 6.87
N HIS A 107 -16.39 -6.20 7.86
CA HIS A 107 -16.05 -6.38 9.27
C HIS A 107 -16.33 -7.83 9.74
N TYR A 108 -15.65 -8.25 10.81
CA TYR A 108 -15.87 -9.56 11.46
C TYR A 108 -15.70 -10.77 10.52
N ASN A 109 -14.76 -10.68 9.58
CA ASN A 109 -14.57 -11.70 8.55
C ASN A 109 -14.17 -13.05 9.18
N THR A 110 -14.80 -14.13 8.72
CA THR A 110 -14.51 -15.48 9.22
C THR A 110 -13.27 -16.06 8.52
N LEU A 111 -12.73 -17.18 9.01
CA LEU A 111 -11.70 -17.96 8.30
C LEU A 111 -12.20 -18.52 6.96
N GLY A 112 -13.53 -18.48 6.72
CA GLY A 112 -14.19 -18.94 5.51
C GLY A 112 -14.40 -17.83 4.45
N PRO A 113 -15.31 -18.02 3.49
CA PRO A 113 -15.56 -17.05 2.43
C PRO A 113 -16.11 -15.73 3.00
N VAL A 114 -15.83 -14.63 2.28
CA VAL A 114 -16.38 -13.31 2.60
C VAL A 114 -17.90 -13.37 2.50
N LEU A 115 -18.60 -13.11 3.61
CA LEU A 115 -20.05 -13.21 3.69
C LEU A 115 -20.75 -11.90 3.28
N PRO A 116 -21.94 -11.97 2.68
CA PRO A 116 -22.73 -10.78 2.38
C PRO A 116 -23.37 -10.21 3.65
N CYS A 117 -23.60 -8.89 3.66
CA CYS A 117 -24.13 -8.13 4.80
C CYS A 117 -25.40 -8.78 5.39
N LYS A 118 -26.30 -9.27 4.53
CA LYS A 118 -27.58 -9.87 4.93
C LYS A 118 -27.50 -11.15 5.75
N ARG A 119 -26.33 -11.80 5.80
CA ARG A 119 -26.13 -12.96 6.71
C ARG A 119 -26.17 -12.54 8.17
N CYS A 120 -25.75 -11.32 8.46
CA CYS A 120 -25.75 -10.78 9.81
C CYS A 120 -26.84 -9.71 9.97
N HIS A 121 -26.97 -8.78 9.03
CA HIS A 121 -27.92 -7.68 9.09
C HIS A 121 -29.31 -8.09 8.59
N SER A 122 -30.31 -7.98 9.46
CA SER A 122 -31.71 -8.34 9.19
C SER A 122 -32.32 -7.48 8.08
N THR A 123 -33.09 -8.08 7.17
CA THR A 123 -33.90 -7.34 6.19
C THR A 123 -35.11 -6.66 6.83
N GLU A 124 -35.58 -7.19 7.95
CA GLU A 124 -36.61 -6.56 8.78
C GLU A 124 -36.01 -5.41 9.58
N ARG A 125 -36.77 -4.32 9.69
CA ARG A 125 -36.38 -3.13 10.44
C ARG A 125 -36.31 -3.45 11.94
N LYS A 126 -35.14 -3.29 12.53
CA LYS A 126 -34.88 -3.46 13.97
C LYS A 126 -34.29 -2.17 14.50
N ARG A 127 -34.93 -1.57 15.51
CA ARG A 127 -34.54 -0.26 16.08
C ARG A 127 -34.03 -0.36 17.51
N GLU A 128 -34.19 -1.53 18.13
CA GLU A 128 -33.91 -1.79 19.53
C GLU A 128 -32.41 -1.99 19.77
N ASP A 129 -31.70 -2.61 18.83
CA ASP A 129 -30.26 -2.84 18.88
C ASP A 129 -29.52 -1.95 17.87
N VAL A 130 -29.01 -0.81 18.35
CA VAL A 130 -28.22 0.14 17.54
C VAL A 130 -26.81 -0.41 17.24
N SER A 131 -26.32 -1.37 18.01
CA SER A 131 -24.99 -1.95 17.81
C SER A 131 -24.92 -2.83 16.56
N LYS A 132 -26.08 -3.33 16.12
CA LYS A 132 -26.24 -4.14 14.92
C LYS A 132 -27.41 -3.61 14.09
N PRO A 133 -27.18 -2.65 13.18
CA PRO A 133 -28.25 -2.08 12.37
C PRO A 133 -28.92 -3.14 11.49
N ASP A 134 -30.15 -2.89 11.08
CA ASP A 134 -30.78 -3.61 9.98
C ASP A 134 -29.99 -3.42 8.66
N LEU A 135 -30.33 -4.19 7.63
CA LEU A 135 -29.62 -4.21 6.36
C LEU A 135 -29.64 -2.83 5.68
N MET A 136 -30.75 -2.11 5.78
CA MET A 136 -30.90 -0.77 5.25
C MET A 136 -29.97 0.22 5.97
N GLY A 137 -29.96 0.18 7.31
CA GLY A 137 -29.08 0.99 8.14
C GLY A 137 -27.60 0.71 7.87
N ALA A 138 -27.23 -0.57 7.75
CA ALA A 138 -25.86 -1.00 7.44
C ALA A 138 -25.38 -0.44 6.09
N TYR A 139 -26.18 -0.59 5.03
CA TYR A 139 -25.82 -0.04 3.71
C TYR A 139 -25.73 1.49 3.73
N HIS A 140 -26.72 2.18 4.31
CA HIS A 140 -26.68 3.65 4.32
C HIS A 140 -25.52 4.20 5.14
N GLN A 141 -25.21 3.61 6.29
CA GLN A 141 -24.06 4.02 7.07
C GLN A 141 -22.74 3.81 6.32
N GLN A 142 -22.58 2.66 5.67
CA GLN A 142 -21.35 2.35 4.92
C GLN A 142 -21.21 3.20 3.65
N CYS A 143 -22.22 3.17 2.79
CA CYS A 143 -22.17 3.76 1.46
C CYS A 143 -22.21 5.29 1.51
N LEU A 144 -23.13 5.87 2.28
CA LEU A 144 -23.32 7.33 2.28
C LEU A 144 -22.16 8.05 2.96
N THR A 145 -21.54 7.45 3.98
CA THR A 145 -20.39 8.07 4.66
C THR A 145 -19.24 8.29 3.69
N CYS A 146 -18.90 7.28 2.88
CA CYS A 146 -17.87 7.41 1.85
C CYS A 146 -18.30 8.38 0.73
N HIS A 147 -19.52 8.23 0.21
CA HIS A 147 -20.00 9.05 -0.91
C HIS A 147 -20.17 10.53 -0.58
N ARG A 148 -20.49 10.86 0.67
CA ARG A 148 -20.54 12.24 1.18
C ARG A 148 -19.19 12.93 1.07
N GLN A 149 -18.11 12.19 1.34
CA GLN A 149 -16.75 12.71 1.23
C GLN A 149 -16.27 12.71 -0.23
N TRP A 150 -16.53 11.65 -0.99
CA TRP A 150 -15.98 11.47 -2.33
C TRP A 150 -16.69 12.28 -3.42
N SER A 151 -18.01 12.14 -3.51
CA SER A 151 -18.80 12.69 -4.62
C SER A 151 -19.67 13.87 -4.21
N HIS A 152 -19.82 14.07 -2.89
CA HIS A 152 -20.79 14.98 -2.28
C HIS A 152 -22.25 14.71 -2.68
N LYS A 153 -22.50 13.57 -3.34
CA LYS A 153 -23.81 13.12 -3.79
C LYS A 153 -24.31 12.01 -2.87
N THR A 154 -25.40 12.27 -2.17
CA THR A 154 -26.05 11.34 -1.23
C THR A 154 -27.55 11.24 -1.47
N GLU A 155 -28.03 11.69 -2.63
CA GLU A 155 -29.42 11.58 -3.04
C GLU A 155 -29.85 10.11 -3.24
N CYS A 156 -31.09 9.83 -2.86
CA CYS A 156 -31.65 8.47 -2.90
C CYS A 156 -31.59 7.86 -4.31
N VAL A 157 -31.87 8.69 -5.33
CA VAL A 157 -32.02 8.27 -6.73
C VAL A 157 -30.71 7.82 -7.39
N SER A 158 -29.58 8.24 -6.84
CA SER A 158 -28.26 7.84 -7.34
C SER A 158 -27.91 6.39 -6.98
N CYS A 159 -28.56 5.85 -5.95
CA CYS A 159 -28.46 4.42 -5.61
C CYS A 159 -29.72 3.67 -6.05
N HIS A 160 -30.90 4.21 -5.79
CA HIS A 160 -32.19 3.57 -6.03
C HIS A 160 -33.01 4.34 -7.06
N LYS A 161 -33.01 3.86 -8.31
CA LYS A 161 -33.86 4.43 -9.35
C LYS A 161 -35.30 3.93 -9.21
N PRO A 162 -36.32 4.80 -9.15
CA PRO A 162 -37.72 4.35 -9.10
C PRO A 162 -38.11 3.54 -10.35
N LYS A 163 -38.92 2.50 -10.17
CA LYS A 163 -39.47 1.76 -11.31
C LYS A 163 -40.50 2.61 -12.06
N VAL A 164 -40.34 2.71 -13.37
CA VAL A 164 -41.33 3.34 -14.26
C VAL A 164 -42.20 2.25 -14.88
N LYS A 165 -43.53 2.36 -14.74
CA LYS A 165 -44.48 1.41 -15.35
C LYS A 165 -44.25 1.35 -16.87
N GLY A 166 -44.17 0.13 -17.41
CA GLY A 166 -44.03 -0.12 -18.86
C GLY A 166 -42.58 -0.15 -19.38
N LYS A 167 -41.57 0.17 -18.58
CA LYS A 167 -40.16 0.13 -19.00
C LYS A 167 -39.47 -1.13 -18.47
N LYS A 168 -39.11 -2.06 -19.36
CA LYS A 168 -38.26 -3.21 -19.00
C LYS A 168 -36.84 -2.72 -18.72
N LEU A 169 -36.32 -3.09 -17.56
CA LEU A 169 -34.94 -2.78 -17.19
C LEU A 169 -33.99 -3.79 -17.83
N ASN A 170 -33.07 -3.33 -18.69
CA ASN A 170 -32.00 -4.19 -19.19
C ASN A 170 -30.85 -4.25 -18.17
N ILE A 171 -30.97 -5.20 -17.23
CA ILE A 171 -29.97 -5.41 -16.18
C ILE A 171 -28.65 -5.93 -16.78
N GLU A 172 -28.70 -6.81 -17.76
CA GLU A 172 -27.50 -7.38 -18.40
C GLU A 172 -26.62 -6.30 -19.05
N GLN A 173 -27.24 -5.35 -19.75
CA GLN A 173 -26.52 -4.21 -20.33
C GLN A 173 -25.88 -3.33 -19.24
N LYS A 174 -26.58 -3.08 -18.13
CA LYS A 174 -25.99 -2.36 -16.98
C LYS A 174 -24.81 -3.13 -16.40
N ILE A 175 -24.94 -4.44 -16.19
CA ILE A 175 -23.86 -5.32 -15.69
C ILE A 175 -22.64 -5.23 -16.62
N LEU A 176 -22.84 -5.37 -17.93
CA LEU A 176 -21.77 -5.26 -18.93
C LEU A 176 -21.07 -3.90 -18.87
N SER A 177 -21.83 -2.81 -18.76
CA SER A 177 -21.29 -1.44 -18.70
C SER A 177 -20.39 -1.18 -17.48
N TYR A 178 -20.69 -1.84 -16.34
CA TYR A 178 -19.91 -1.70 -15.12
C TYR A 178 -18.79 -2.75 -15.01
N LYS A 179 -18.98 -3.95 -15.57
CA LYS A 179 -18.01 -5.05 -15.48
C LYS A 179 -16.68 -4.68 -16.13
N GLN A 180 -16.69 -3.84 -17.17
CA GLN A 180 -15.46 -3.41 -17.84
C GLN A 180 -14.75 -2.24 -17.12
N LYS A 181 -15.44 -1.54 -16.21
CA LYS A 181 -14.83 -0.42 -15.48
C LYS A 181 -13.82 -0.94 -14.47
N LYS A 182 -12.67 -0.26 -14.45
CA LYS A 182 -11.59 -0.42 -13.47
C LYS A 182 -11.26 0.94 -12.89
N HIS A 183 -10.68 0.96 -11.71
CA HIS A 183 -10.16 2.21 -11.15
C HIS A 183 -9.06 2.76 -12.11
N PRO A 184 -9.14 4.03 -12.53
CA PRO A 184 -8.18 4.57 -13.49
C PRO A 184 -6.77 4.58 -12.89
N GLN A 185 -5.78 4.26 -13.73
CA GLN A 185 -4.39 4.31 -13.30
C GLN A 185 -3.99 5.77 -13.02
N ILE A 186 -3.59 6.03 -11.78
CA ILE A 186 -3.10 7.35 -11.37
C ILE A 186 -1.70 7.53 -11.96
N LYS A 187 -1.49 8.62 -12.70
CA LYS A 187 -0.15 9.04 -13.13
C LYS A 187 0.58 9.60 -11.92
N GLU A 188 1.64 8.93 -11.52
CA GLU A 188 2.52 9.38 -10.43
C GLU A 188 3.45 10.51 -10.89
N PRO A 189 3.81 11.45 -10.01
CA PRO A 189 4.84 12.42 -10.32
C PRO A 189 6.20 11.72 -10.45
N THR A 190 7.15 12.33 -11.18
CA THR A 190 8.50 11.78 -11.28
C THR A 190 9.33 12.19 -10.06
N ARG A 191 9.44 13.49 -9.82
CA ARG A 191 10.24 14.10 -8.76
C ARG A 191 9.41 15.16 -8.04
N ILE A 192 9.62 15.28 -6.73
CA ILE A 192 9.06 16.31 -5.87
C ILE A 192 10.21 16.97 -5.11
N ILE A 193 10.27 18.30 -5.17
CA ILE A 193 11.24 19.10 -4.43
C ILE A 193 10.51 19.77 -3.27
N PHE A 194 11.00 19.57 -2.05
CA PHE A 194 10.46 20.23 -0.85
C PHE A 194 11.41 21.30 -0.37
N GLU A 195 10.86 22.49 -0.12
CA GLU A 195 11.56 23.57 0.57
C GLU A 195 11.36 23.41 2.08
N THR A 196 12.45 23.53 2.84
CA THR A 196 12.48 23.29 4.28
C THR A 196 13.18 24.43 5.00
N GLU A 197 12.80 24.67 6.25
CA GLU A 197 13.43 25.68 7.12
C GLU A 197 14.76 25.20 7.74
N TYR A 198 15.25 24.02 7.36
CA TYR A 198 16.47 23.46 7.93
C TYR A 198 17.72 24.20 7.43
N LYS A 199 18.44 24.84 8.36
CA LYS A 199 19.56 25.74 8.05
C LYS A 199 20.73 25.08 7.32
N LYS A 200 20.99 23.78 7.55
CA LYS A 200 22.13 23.03 6.95
C LYS A 200 21.75 22.26 5.67
N GLY A 201 20.59 22.55 5.09
CA GLY A 201 20.10 21.91 3.88
C GLY A 201 18.62 22.24 3.66
N LYS A 202 18.36 23.29 2.89
CA LYS A 202 17.00 23.81 2.69
C LYS A 202 16.17 22.96 1.73
N ILE A 203 16.79 22.03 1.00
CA ILE A 203 16.14 21.27 -0.06
C ILE A 203 16.10 19.80 0.34
N VAL A 204 14.91 19.18 0.23
CA VAL A 204 14.73 17.74 0.26
C VAL A 204 14.17 17.30 -1.09
N THR A 205 14.83 16.36 -1.75
CA THR A 205 14.40 15.83 -3.05
C THR A 205 13.81 14.44 -2.86
N PHE A 206 12.60 14.21 -3.37
CA PHE A 206 11.94 12.92 -3.36
C PHE A 206 11.66 12.47 -4.79
N TYR A 207 12.25 11.35 -5.19
CA TYR A 207 11.99 10.71 -6.49
C TYR A 207 10.92 9.65 -6.33
N HIS A 208 9.68 9.99 -6.71
CA HIS A 208 8.53 9.12 -6.54
C HIS A 208 8.60 7.92 -7.47
N ASN A 209 9.02 8.10 -8.72
CA ASN A 209 9.24 7.02 -9.68
C ASN A 209 10.32 6.02 -9.22
N GLU A 210 11.37 6.47 -8.54
CA GLU A 210 12.37 5.55 -7.98
C GLU A 210 11.75 4.67 -6.89
N HIS A 211 10.98 5.27 -5.98
CA HIS A 211 10.31 4.54 -4.89
C HIS A 211 9.31 3.50 -5.42
N THR A 212 8.56 3.82 -6.46
CA THR A 212 7.54 2.91 -7.01
C THR A 212 8.09 1.93 -8.04
N LYS A 213 9.00 2.34 -8.93
CA LYS A 213 9.53 1.50 -10.01
C LYS A 213 10.80 0.75 -9.62
N LEU A 214 11.79 1.44 -9.06
CA LEU A 214 13.06 0.80 -8.67
C LEU A 214 12.89 0.00 -7.38
N PHE A 215 12.48 0.67 -6.31
CA PHE A 215 12.28 0.06 -4.99
C PHE A 215 10.98 -0.75 -4.88
N GLY A 216 10.06 -0.58 -5.85
CA GLY A 216 8.85 -1.41 -5.97
C GLY A 216 7.79 -1.15 -4.90
N LEU A 217 7.76 0.02 -4.27
CA LEU A 217 6.73 0.37 -3.29
C LEU A 217 5.38 0.57 -3.97
N LYS A 218 4.31 0.08 -3.34
CA LYS A 218 2.92 0.32 -3.77
C LYS A 218 2.46 1.66 -3.19
N CYS A 219 1.48 2.30 -3.82
CA CYS A 219 0.90 3.57 -3.35
C CYS A 219 0.44 3.48 -1.88
N VAL A 220 -0.19 2.36 -1.51
CA VAL A 220 -0.68 2.10 -0.16
C VAL A 220 0.43 2.00 0.90
N ASN A 221 1.70 1.82 0.50
CA ASN A 221 2.81 1.84 1.46
C ASN A 221 3.06 3.26 2.01
N CYS A 222 2.76 4.30 1.24
CA CYS A 222 2.90 5.71 1.64
C CYS A 222 1.55 6.34 2.00
N HIS A 223 0.50 6.02 1.24
CA HIS A 223 -0.78 6.74 1.25
C HIS A 223 -1.92 6.00 2.00
N LYS A 224 -1.62 5.05 2.89
CA LYS A 224 -2.60 4.17 3.59
C LYS A 224 -3.72 4.88 4.37
N GLU A 225 -3.49 6.12 4.80
CA GLU A 225 -4.43 6.87 5.65
C GLU A 225 -4.95 8.12 4.95
N GLU A 226 -4.72 8.21 3.64
CA GLU A 226 -5.15 9.34 2.84
C GLU A 226 -6.56 9.13 2.29
N ASN A 227 -7.30 10.24 2.16
CA ASN A 227 -8.60 10.22 1.50
C ASN A 227 -8.41 10.17 -0.02
N CYS A 228 -9.28 9.43 -0.70
CA CYS A 228 -9.39 9.33 -2.15
C CYS A 228 -9.38 10.70 -2.87
N LEU A 229 -9.93 11.75 -2.24
CA LEU A 229 -9.89 13.13 -2.76
C LEU A 229 -8.47 13.63 -3.03
N ARG A 230 -7.46 13.13 -2.32
CA ARG A 230 -6.07 13.56 -2.53
C ARG A 230 -5.56 13.30 -3.95
N CYS A 231 -6.12 12.30 -4.63
CA CYS A 231 -5.79 12.01 -6.03
C CYS A 231 -6.90 12.41 -7.02
N HIS A 232 -8.13 12.60 -6.54
CA HIS A 232 -9.32 12.77 -7.38
C HIS A 232 -10.06 14.10 -7.14
N ASP A 233 -9.47 15.06 -6.44
CA ASP A 233 -10.09 16.37 -6.22
C ASP A 233 -10.33 17.10 -7.55
N VAL A 234 -11.60 17.05 -7.97
CA VAL A 234 -12.10 17.59 -9.23
C VAL A 234 -11.95 19.12 -9.30
N LYS A 235 -11.82 19.82 -8.16
CA LYS A 235 -11.57 21.28 -8.13
C LYS A 235 -10.11 21.64 -8.43
N ASN A 236 -9.19 20.73 -8.16
CA ASN A 236 -7.76 20.87 -8.50
C ASN A 236 -7.40 20.22 -9.86
N ALA A 237 -8.36 19.58 -10.53
CA ALA A 237 -8.21 18.99 -11.86
C ALA A 237 -7.90 20.02 -12.97
N SER A 238 -7.92 21.32 -12.67
CA SER A 238 -7.46 22.38 -13.57
C SER A 238 -5.93 22.43 -13.71
N ASN A 239 -5.16 21.76 -12.85
CA ASN A 239 -3.73 21.52 -13.10
C ASN A 239 -3.59 20.28 -13.97
N GLN A 240 -3.97 20.42 -15.24
CA GLN A 240 -3.83 19.42 -16.31
C GLN A 240 -2.37 19.13 -16.69
N ASN A 241 -1.46 19.05 -15.72
CA ASN A 241 -0.11 18.58 -15.95
C ASN A 241 0.34 17.65 -14.81
N PRO A 242 -0.02 16.35 -14.86
CA PRO A 242 0.35 15.37 -13.84
C PRO A 242 1.85 15.05 -13.75
N ALA A 243 2.73 15.79 -14.42
CA ALA A 243 4.04 15.27 -14.82
C ALA A 243 5.23 15.75 -13.99
N TYR A 244 5.22 16.98 -13.43
CA TYR A 244 6.41 17.56 -12.81
C TYR A 244 6.10 18.50 -11.64
N TYR A 245 6.60 18.18 -10.44
CA TYR A 245 6.78 19.13 -9.33
C TYR A 245 8.25 19.58 -9.28
N ASP A 246 8.73 20.16 -10.39
CA ASP A 246 10.07 20.77 -10.43
C ASP A 246 10.10 22.11 -9.70
N THR A 247 8.93 22.73 -9.51
CA THR A 247 8.79 23.86 -8.58
C THR A 247 8.78 23.34 -7.14
N PRO A 248 9.61 23.92 -6.24
CA PRO A 248 9.62 23.54 -4.84
C PRO A 248 8.24 23.70 -4.19
N VAL A 249 7.77 22.61 -3.58
CA VAL A 249 6.51 22.58 -2.84
C VAL A 249 6.81 22.94 -1.38
N LYS A 250 6.15 23.98 -0.88
CA LYS A 250 6.15 24.33 0.55
C LYS A 250 5.17 23.42 1.29
N ILE A 251 5.68 22.64 2.24
CA ILE A 251 4.87 21.77 3.08
C ILE A 251 4.30 22.59 4.24
N HIS A 252 2.98 22.70 4.34
CA HIS A 252 2.27 23.32 5.47
C HIS A 252 1.89 22.29 6.53
N LEU A 253 2.75 21.29 6.76
CA LEU A 253 2.55 20.25 7.78
C LEU A 253 3.58 20.42 8.90
N PRO A 254 3.19 20.16 10.16
CA PRO A 254 4.13 20.13 11.28
C PRO A 254 5.33 19.24 10.99
N LYS A 255 6.49 19.60 11.56
CA LYS A 255 7.76 18.92 11.33
C LYS A 255 7.65 17.40 11.45
N ASP A 256 7.05 16.94 12.53
CA ASP A 256 6.99 15.50 12.85
C ASP A 256 6.11 14.72 11.87
N GLN A 257 5.08 15.36 11.29
CA GLN A 257 4.13 14.68 10.42
C GLN A 257 4.72 14.33 9.06
N HIS A 258 5.52 15.22 8.46
CA HIS A 258 6.16 14.94 7.17
C HIS A 258 7.37 14.01 7.30
N HIS A 259 8.10 14.04 8.41
CA HIS A 259 9.17 13.07 8.67
C HIS A 259 8.62 11.65 8.91
N LYS A 260 7.47 11.51 9.56
CA LYS A 260 6.84 10.21 9.87
C LYS A 260 6.65 9.32 8.66
N ILE A 261 6.39 9.87 7.47
CA ILE A 261 6.19 9.09 6.24
C ILE A 261 7.50 8.44 5.81
N CYS A 262 8.58 9.23 5.73
CA CYS A 262 9.90 8.74 5.33
C CYS A 262 10.50 7.81 6.40
N MET A 263 10.39 8.19 7.67
CA MET A 263 11.02 7.49 8.79
C MET A 263 10.41 6.12 9.11
N LYS A 264 9.23 5.81 8.56
CA LYS A 264 8.68 4.44 8.59
C LYS A 264 9.64 3.43 7.96
N CYS A 265 10.38 3.84 6.93
CA CYS A 265 11.32 3.00 6.20
C CYS A 265 12.78 3.42 6.42
N HIS A 266 13.06 4.73 6.46
CA HIS A 266 14.40 5.26 6.66
C HIS A 266 14.71 5.45 8.15
N ARG A 267 15.78 4.82 8.64
CA ARG A 267 16.22 4.92 10.04
C ARG A 267 17.50 5.76 10.19
N GLU A 268 17.71 6.67 9.25
CA GLU A 268 18.89 7.50 9.22
C GLU A 268 18.76 8.63 10.25
N ASN A 269 19.73 8.71 11.16
CA ASN A 269 19.79 9.77 12.16
C ASN A 269 20.51 11.02 11.63
N ASN A 270 21.17 10.92 10.47
CA ASN A 270 21.81 12.04 9.81
C ASN A 270 20.84 12.84 8.93
N CYS A 271 20.42 14.02 9.41
CA CYS A 271 19.54 14.93 8.67
C CYS A 271 20.07 15.30 7.28
N SER A 272 21.39 15.41 7.10
CA SER A 272 22.03 15.79 5.83
C SER A 272 21.89 14.72 4.74
N PHE A 273 21.44 13.51 5.09
CA PHE A 273 21.10 12.49 4.11
C PHE A 273 19.94 12.94 3.21
N CYS A 274 18.91 13.52 3.83
CA CYS A 274 17.73 14.04 3.13
C CYS A 274 17.88 15.53 2.79
N HIS A 275 18.40 16.31 3.74
CA HIS A 275 18.50 17.76 3.63
C HIS A 275 19.81 18.18 2.97
N LYS A 276 19.71 18.76 1.77
CA LYS A 276 20.86 19.25 1.01
C LYS A 276 20.68 20.71 0.59
N ASN A 277 21.78 21.32 0.15
CA ASN A 277 21.80 22.69 -0.37
C ASN A 277 21.41 22.77 -1.85
N LYS A 278 21.41 21.62 -2.54
CA LYS A 278 20.99 21.49 -3.95
C LYS A 278 20.10 20.27 -4.11
N VAL A 279 19.35 20.24 -5.20
CA VAL A 279 18.57 19.07 -5.61
C VAL A 279 19.50 17.84 -5.67
N SER A 280 19.07 16.73 -5.07
CA SER A 280 19.84 15.48 -5.12
C SER A 280 19.78 14.88 -6.51
N GLU A 281 20.85 14.22 -6.92
CA GLU A 281 20.85 13.36 -8.10
C GLU A 281 20.02 12.09 -7.85
N THR A 282 19.60 11.45 -8.94
CA THR A 282 18.91 10.15 -8.93
C THR A 282 19.76 9.06 -8.28
N PHE A 283 19.12 7.99 -7.83
CA PHE A 283 19.81 6.84 -7.28
C PHE A 283 20.72 6.18 -8.34
N ASP A 284 22.01 6.05 -8.02
CA ASP A 284 22.97 5.28 -8.80
C ASP A 284 23.50 4.11 -7.95
N HIS A 285 23.30 2.88 -8.43
CA HIS A 285 23.70 1.69 -7.70
C HIS A 285 25.23 1.61 -7.52
N GLY A 286 26.01 2.01 -8.52
CA GLY A 286 27.47 1.99 -8.50
C GLY A 286 28.05 3.00 -7.52
N LEU A 287 27.57 4.25 -7.54
CA LEU A 287 28.03 5.28 -6.61
C LEU A 287 27.66 4.96 -5.15
N ARG A 288 26.54 4.26 -4.94
CA ARG A 288 26.03 3.97 -3.59
C ARG A 288 26.58 2.69 -2.99
N THR A 289 26.92 1.70 -3.82
CA THR A 289 27.35 0.37 -3.35
C THR A 289 28.77 -0.01 -3.76
N GLY A 290 29.39 0.75 -4.65
CA GLY A 290 30.66 0.40 -5.31
C GLY A 290 30.50 -0.60 -6.46
N TRP A 291 29.29 -1.12 -6.72
CA TRP A 291 29.03 -2.10 -7.77
C TRP A 291 28.10 -1.54 -8.84
N LYS A 292 28.66 -1.23 -10.02
CA LYS A 292 27.91 -0.66 -11.14
C LYS A 292 27.14 -1.75 -11.87
N LEU A 293 25.83 -1.59 -12.00
CA LEU A 293 25.00 -2.48 -12.79
C LEU A 293 25.31 -2.30 -14.28
N ASN A 294 25.46 -3.41 -15.00
CA ASN A 294 25.70 -3.39 -16.44
C ASN A 294 24.43 -3.00 -17.21
N ARG A 295 24.56 -2.78 -18.53
CA ARG A 295 23.46 -2.31 -19.40
C ARG A 295 22.22 -3.21 -19.40
N PHE A 296 22.35 -4.49 -19.08
CA PHE A 296 21.26 -5.46 -19.05
C PHE A 296 20.55 -5.53 -17.70
N HIS A 297 21.26 -5.14 -16.63
CA HIS A 297 20.72 -5.17 -15.27
C HIS A 297 20.33 -3.78 -14.74
N LYS A 298 20.77 -2.69 -15.38
CA LYS A 298 20.55 -1.31 -14.92
C LYS A 298 19.07 -0.91 -14.80
N ASP A 299 18.21 -1.47 -15.65
CA ASP A 299 16.78 -1.13 -15.71
C ASP A 299 15.91 -2.12 -14.91
N LEU A 300 16.53 -3.11 -14.26
CA LEU A 300 15.81 -4.06 -13.42
C LEU A 300 15.37 -3.40 -12.12
N SER A 301 14.14 -3.72 -11.67
CA SER A 301 13.70 -3.38 -10.32
C SER A 301 14.63 -4.03 -9.29
N CYS A 302 14.91 -3.32 -8.20
CA CYS A 302 15.77 -3.80 -7.13
C CYS A 302 15.29 -5.16 -6.58
N LYS A 303 13.99 -5.44 -6.62
CA LYS A 303 13.37 -6.69 -6.14
C LYS A 303 13.79 -7.93 -6.93
N GLN A 304 14.21 -7.78 -8.19
CA GLN A 304 14.70 -8.89 -9.00
C GLN A 304 15.93 -9.53 -8.38
N CYS A 305 16.80 -8.70 -7.78
CA CYS A 305 17.99 -9.14 -7.06
C CYS A 305 17.77 -9.21 -5.54
N HIS A 306 17.05 -8.26 -4.95
CA HIS A 306 16.85 -8.14 -3.50
C HIS A 306 15.46 -8.62 -3.08
N LYS A 307 15.31 -9.95 -3.01
CA LYS A 307 14.02 -10.60 -2.74
C LYS A 307 13.50 -10.43 -1.29
N HIS A 308 14.37 -10.12 -0.33
CA HIS A 308 14.01 -10.03 1.11
C HIS A 308 13.42 -8.66 1.53
N GLY A 309 12.54 -8.10 0.71
CA GLY A 309 11.70 -6.95 1.07
C GLY A 309 12.44 -5.61 1.19
N ASN A 310 11.87 -4.67 1.96
CA ASN A 310 12.27 -3.25 2.02
C ASN A 310 13.65 -3.01 2.70
N ARG A 311 14.40 -4.06 3.04
CA ARG A 311 15.75 -3.97 3.60
C ARG A 311 16.74 -4.54 2.60
N PHE A 312 17.41 -3.64 1.90
CA PHE A 312 18.44 -4.00 0.94
C PHE A 312 19.72 -4.40 1.67
N VAL A 313 19.97 -5.71 1.72
CA VAL A 313 21.24 -6.28 2.20
C VAL A 313 22.18 -6.54 1.03
N LYS A 314 23.49 -6.42 1.29
CA LYS A 314 24.53 -6.78 0.31
C LYS A 314 24.35 -8.25 -0.08
N ARG A 315 24.43 -8.53 -1.38
CA ARG A 315 24.36 -9.88 -1.94
C ARG A 315 25.67 -10.24 -2.63
N PRO A 316 25.98 -11.54 -2.77
CA PRO A 316 27.09 -11.98 -3.62
C PRO A 316 26.88 -11.51 -5.06
N THR A 317 27.96 -11.13 -5.74
CA THR A 317 27.96 -10.61 -7.11
C THR A 317 28.13 -11.70 -8.17
N ALA A 318 28.30 -12.96 -7.76
CA ALA A 318 28.43 -14.08 -8.67
C ALA A 318 27.11 -14.33 -9.43
N CYS A 319 27.20 -14.59 -10.73
CA CYS A 319 26.04 -14.75 -11.62
C CYS A 319 25.06 -15.83 -11.11
N ASN A 320 25.60 -16.96 -10.66
CA ASN A 320 24.84 -18.08 -10.09
C ASN A 320 24.04 -17.72 -8.83
N SER A 321 24.40 -16.63 -8.14
CA SER A 321 23.67 -16.17 -6.97
C SER A 321 22.31 -15.58 -7.34
N CYS A 322 22.14 -15.13 -8.58
CA CYS A 322 20.85 -14.64 -9.11
C CYS A 322 20.25 -15.59 -10.15
N HIS A 323 21.09 -16.25 -10.94
CA HIS A 323 20.72 -17.17 -11.99
C HIS A 323 21.11 -18.60 -11.58
N PRO A 324 20.27 -19.33 -10.81
CA PRO A 324 20.64 -20.63 -10.26
C PRO A 324 20.95 -21.69 -11.34
N ASP A 325 20.33 -21.56 -12.51
CA ASP A 325 20.55 -22.44 -13.65
C ASP A 325 21.75 -22.02 -14.51
N TRP A 326 22.38 -20.88 -14.20
CA TRP A 326 23.55 -20.41 -14.92
C TRP A 326 24.74 -21.31 -14.60
N LYS A 327 25.22 -21.99 -15.65
CA LYS A 327 26.48 -22.72 -15.65
C LYS A 327 27.37 -22.13 -16.75
N PRO A 328 28.70 -22.14 -16.58
CA PRO A 328 29.60 -21.87 -17.70
C PRO A 328 29.20 -22.71 -18.92
N GLY A 329 29.06 -22.08 -20.08
CA GLY A 329 28.61 -22.72 -21.33
C GLY A 329 27.09 -22.77 -21.58
N THR A 330 26.23 -22.44 -20.60
CA THR A 330 24.76 -22.43 -20.82
C THR A 330 24.20 -21.02 -21.01
N PHE A 331 25.05 -20.01 -21.17
CA PHE A 331 24.63 -18.62 -21.33
C PHE A 331 24.29 -18.33 -22.80
N ASP A 332 23.06 -17.86 -23.04
CA ASP A 332 22.62 -17.44 -24.36
C ASP A 332 23.11 -16.02 -24.68
N HIS A 333 24.16 -15.92 -25.50
CA HIS A 333 24.74 -14.64 -25.94
C HIS A 333 23.76 -13.77 -26.74
N LYS A 334 22.69 -14.36 -27.30
CA LYS A 334 21.61 -13.63 -27.97
C LYS A 334 21.03 -12.52 -27.10
N ILE A 335 20.96 -12.72 -25.78
CA ILE A 335 20.50 -11.71 -24.82
C ILE A 335 21.33 -10.42 -24.90
N THR A 336 22.57 -10.52 -25.39
CA THR A 336 23.46 -9.38 -25.58
C THR A 336 23.33 -8.68 -26.94
N GLY A 337 22.47 -9.19 -27.82
CA GLY A 337 22.29 -8.77 -29.22
C GLY A 337 23.31 -9.37 -30.18
N LEU A 338 24.03 -10.42 -29.75
CA LEU A 338 25.04 -11.11 -30.56
C LEU A 338 24.79 -12.62 -30.49
N ILE A 339 24.50 -13.23 -31.63
CA ILE A 339 24.44 -14.68 -31.79
C ILE A 339 25.83 -15.13 -32.21
N LEU A 340 26.54 -15.82 -31.32
CA LEU A 340 27.85 -16.37 -31.61
C LEU A 340 27.74 -17.44 -32.71
N ASP A 341 28.74 -17.52 -33.58
CA ASP A 341 28.86 -18.65 -34.49
C ASP A 341 29.26 -19.93 -33.74
N ASP A 342 29.10 -21.07 -34.39
CA ASP A 342 29.34 -22.39 -33.78
C ASP A 342 30.73 -22.47 -33.13
N ASN A 343 31.77 -21.91 -33.77
CA ASN A 343 33.14 -21.96 -33.26
C ASN A 343 33.34 -21.13 -31.99
N HIS A 344 32.73 -19.94 -31.90
CA HIS A 344 32.87 -19.08 -30.73
C HIS A 344 31.91 -19.45 -29.59
N SER A 345 30.83 -20.18 -29.89
CA SER A 345 29.84 -20.57 -28.90
C SER A 345 30.36 -21.58 -27.87
N ASP A 346 31.40 -22.36 -28.21
CA ASP A 346 32.00 -23.41 -27.38
C ASP A 346 33.24 -22.95 -26.57
N ILE A 347 33.64 -21.68 -26.69
CA ILE A 347 34.85 -21.11 -26.06
C ILE A 347 34.56 -20.67 -24.61
N ASP A 348 35.54 -20.74 -23.69
CA ASP A 348 35.33 -20.27 -22.32
C ASP A 348 35.10 -18.75 -22.29
N CYS A 349 34.28 -18.30 -21.34
CA CYS A 349 33.98 -16.89 -21.17
C CYS A 349 35.24 -16.04 -21.00
N GLU A 350 36.27 -16.58 -20.34
CA GLU A 350 37.51 -15.88 -20.00
C GLU A 350 38.42 -15.63 -21.21
N ASP A 351 38.32 -16.45 -22.26
CA ASP A 351 39.10 -16.27 -23.49
C ASP A 351 38.73 -14.97 -24.22
N CYS A 352 37.44 -14.57 -24.12
CA CYS A 352 36.94 -13.29 -24.61
C CYS A 352 36.90 -12.21 -23.53
N HIS A 353 36.49 -12.55 -22.30
CA HIS A 353 36.32 -11.63 -21.17
C HIS A 353 37.39 -11.87 -20.11
N ILE A 354 38.56 -11.24 -20.29
CA ILE A 354 39.69 -11.32 -19.35
C ILE A 354 39.25 -11.02 -17.92
N ASP A 355 39.75 -11.82 -16.97
CA ASP A 355 39.39 -11.79 -15.55
C ASP A 355 37.88 -11.99 -15.28
N ARG A 356 37.15 -12.49 -16.29
CA ARG A 356 35.68 -12.58 -16.32
C ARG A 356 35.01 -11.23 -16.04
N ASP A 357 35.65 -10.13 -16.47
CA ASP A 357 35.14 -8.76 -16.35
C ASP A 357 34.18 -8.42 -17.51
N PHE A 358 32.93 -8.85 -17.36
CA PHE A 358 31.86 -8.59 -18.35
C PHE A 358 31.46 -7.10 -18.47
N SER A 359 32.07 -6.20 -17.70
CA SER A 359 31.85 -4.75 -17.85
C SER A 359 32.71 -4.14 -18.96
N LYS A 360 33.79 -4.82 -19.36
CA LYS A 360 34.72 -4.41 -20.41
C LYS A 360 34.38 -5.05 -21.76
N LYS A 361 34.91 -4.47 -22.82
CA LYS A 361 34.80 -5.05 -24.17
C LYS A 361 35.64 -6.33 -24.24
N PRO A 362 35.18 -7.36 -24.96
CA PRO A 362 35.94 -8.59 -25.15
C PRO A 362 37.19 -8.37 -26.01
N THR A 363 38.19 -9.23 -25.83
CA THR A 363 39.47 -9.22 -26.54
C THR A 363 39.48 -10.28 -27.64
N CYS A 364 39.84 -9.88 -28.87
CA CYS A 364 39.97 -10.79 -30.02
C CYS A 364 41.44 -11.15 -30.30
N ASN A 365 42.37 -10.33 -29.82
CA ASN A 365 43.80 -10.41 -30.10
C ASN A 365 44.52 -11.61 -29.48
N ASN A 366 43.86 -12.34 -28.58
CA ASN A 366 44.39 -13.59 -28.05
C ASN A 366 44.38 -14.71 -29.09
N CYS A 367 43.52 -14.61 -30.12
CA CYS A 367 43.37 -15.62 -31.17
C CYS A 367 43.52 -15.06 -32.59
N HIS A 368 43.43 -13.73 -32.77
CA HIS A 368 43.42 -13.07 -34.07
C HIS A 368 44.33 -11.85 -34.10
N ASP A 369 45.28 -11.80 -35.04
CA ASP A 369 46.25 -10.69 -35.12
C ASP A 369 45.64 -9.39 -35.68
N ASP A 370 44.54 -9.48 -36.42
CA ASP A 370 43.96 -8.38 -37.20
C ASP A 370 42.50 -8.02 -36.83
N LYS A 371 41.85 -8.79 -35.95
CA LYS A 371 40.44 -8.59 -35.57
C LYS A 371 40.28 -7.81 -34.28
N SER A 372 39.21 -7.02 -34.19
CA SER A 372 38.91 -6.24 -32.98
C SER A 372 37.41 -6.07 -32.73
N PHE A 373 36.97 -6.19 -31.49
CA PHE A 373 35.59 -5.86 -31.11
C PHE A 373 35.45 -4.35 -30.83
N PRO A 374 34.43 -3.65 -31.37
CA PRO A 374 33.20 -4.16 -31.98
C PRO A 374 33.20 -4.21 -33.52
N LYS A 375 34.33 -3.95 -34.18
CA LYS A 375 34.43 -3.89 -35.65
C LYS A 375 34.18 -5.27 -36.28
N ASP A 376 34.81 -6.29 -35.70
CA ASP A 376 34.75 -7.68 -36.14
C ASP A 376 34.00 -8.48 -35.07
N LYS A 377 32.76 -8.85 -35.37
CA LYS A 377 31.88 -9.57 -34.43
C LYS A 377 32.00 -11.08 -34.65
N PRO A 378 32.15 -11.89 -33.58
CA PRO A 378 32.27 -13.34 -33.68
C PRO A 378 30.91 -14.03 -33.89
N GLY A 379 30.19 -13.62 -34.93
CA GLY A 379 28.84 -14.12 -35.24
C GLY A 379 27.95 -13.07 -35.92
N LYS A 380 26.63 -13.20 -35.71
CA LYS A 380 25.60 -12.35 -36.33
C LYS A 380 24.86 -11.51 -35.29
N GLU A 381 24.38 -10.35 -35.69
CA GLU A 381 23.44 -9.55 -34.88
C GLU A 381 22.05 -10.18 -34.91
N ASP A 382 21.33 -10.07 -33.79
CA ASP A 382 19.91 -10.47 -33.67
C ASP A 382 18.94 -9.35 -34.08
#